data_AF-A0A4U4EH26-F1
#
_entry.id   AF-A0A4U4EH26-F1
#
_cell.length_a   1.000
_cell.length_b   1.000
_cell.length_c   1.000
_cell.angle_alpha   90.00
_cell.angle_beta   90.00
_cell.angle_gamma   90.00
#
_symmetry.space_group_name_H-M   'P 1'
#
loop_
_entity.id
_entity.type
_entity.pdbx_description
1 polymer ?
#
loop_
_entity_poly.entity_id
_entity_poly.type
_entity_poly.pdbx_seq_one_letter_code
_entity_poly.pdbx_strand_id
1 'polypeptide(L)'
;MKYYDITFHELSGKTIIKRNIPSEKEGFAAWEDACSKVTENELQLLVNDGTYVTMNRKFIVRIDAEEVSDPTEKALSRKDEIMGVVNTLSNMGF
;
A
#
# COMPACT_ATOMS: atom_id res chain seq x y z
N MET A 1 -14.46 3.23 5.05
CA MET A 1 -13.00 3.12 4.91
C MET A 1 -12.59 2.17 3.80
N LYS A 2 -11.84 2.67 2.83
CA LYS A 2 -11.19 1.88 1.76
C LYS A 2 -9.69 1.80 2.05
N TYR A 3 -9.01 0.87 1.40
CA TYR A 3 -7.55 0.74 1.50
C TYR A 3 -6.90 1.03 0.16
N TYR A 4 -5.75 1.67 0.20
CA TYR A 4 -5.00 2.00 -1.00
C TYR A 4 -3.53 1.62 -0.90
N ASP A 5 -2.97 1.13 -2.01
CA ASP A 5 -1.53 1.09 -2.21
C ASP A 5 -1.13 2.37 -2.94
N ILE A 6 -0.28 3.18 -2.29
CA ILE A 6 0.20 4.47 -2.81
C ILE A 6 1.66 4.35 -3.20
N THR A 7 2.00 4.75 -4.42
CA THR A 7 3.37 4.73 -4.92
C THR A 7 3.82 6.13 -5.31
N PHE A 8 4.93 6.59 -4.72
CA PHE A 8 5.58 7.86 -5.02
C PHE A 8 6.80 7.61 -5.90
N HIS A 9 6.86 8.25 -7.07
CA HIS A 9 8.00 8.17 -7.99
C HIS A 9 8.75 9.50 -7.98
N GLU A 10 10.05 9.43 -7.70
CA GLU A 10 10.96 10.59 -7.75
C GLU A 10 11.77 10.59 -9.05
N LEU A 11 12.15 11.78 -9.53
CA LEU A 11 12.99 11.99 -10.71
C LEU A 11 14.34 11.25 -10.62
N SER A 12 14.84 11.04 -9.41
CA SER A 12 16.08 10.30 -9.13
C SER A 12 15.99 8.80 -9.46
N GLY A 13 14.79 8.29 -9.77
CA GLY A 13 14.50 6.86 -9.90
C GLY A 13 14.15 6.19 -8.56
N LYS A 14 14.16 6.94 -7.45
CA LYS A 14 13.69 6.45 -6.15
C LYS A 14 12.17 6.30 -6.17
N THR A 15 11.70 5.14 -5.73
CA THR A 15 10.27 4.86 -5.55
C THR A 15 9.98 4.48 -4.10
N ILE A 16 8.92 5.05 -3.52
CA ILE A 16 8.42 4.67 -2.20
C ILE A 16 7.01 4.11 -2.34
N ILE A 17 6.79 2.92 -1.80
CA ILE A 17 5.48 2.24 -1.83
C ILE A 17 4.94 2.16 -0.41
N LYS A 18 3.73 2.67 -0.22
CA LYS A 18 2.97 2.63 1.03
C LYS A 18 1.75 1.74 0.81
N ARG A 19 1.70 0.60 1.48
CA ARG A 19 0.67 -0.42 1.25
C ARG A 19 -0.44 -0.36 2.29
N ASN A 20 -1.65 -0.73 1.88
CA ASN A 20 -2.85 -0.86 2.71
C ASN A 20 -3.13 0.40 3.55
N ILE A 21 -3.04 1.57 2.93
CA ILE A 21 -3.29 2.85 3.59
C ILE A 21 -4.81 3.01 3.76
N PRO A 22 -5.32 3.04 5.01
CA PRO A 22 -6.74 3.29 5.24
C PRO A 22 -7.05 4.77 4.95
N SER A 23 -8.10 5.01 4.18
CA SER A 23 -8.50 6.36 3.81
C SER A 23 -10.03 6.47 3.74
N GLU A 24 -10.55 7.60 4.22
CA GLU A 24 -11.93 8.04 3.99
C GLU A 24 -12.04 8.89 2.70
N LYS A 25 -10.90 9.31 2.13
CA LYS A 25 -10.84 9.96 0.82
C LYS A 25 -10.96 8.93 -0.30
N GLU A 26 -11.53 9.36 -1.41
CA GLU A 26 -11.76 8.52 -2.58
C GLU A 26 -10.69 8.69 -3.67
N GLY A 27 -10.29 7.57 -4.27
CA GLY A 27 -9.38 7.54 -5.43
C GLY A 27 -8.04 8.20 -5.14
N PHE A 28 -7.62 9.09 -6.04
CA PHE A 28 -6.31 9.74 -5.96
C PHE A 28 -6.07 10.46 -4.64
N ALA A 29 -7.07 11.10 -4.05
CA ALA A 29 -6.91 11.91 -2.84
C ALA A 29 -6.40 11.11 -1.61
N ALA A 30 -6.50 9.79 -1.63
CA ALA A 30 -5.96 8.91 -0.58
C ALA A 30 -4.43 8.99 -0.41
N TRP A 31 -3.69 9.53 -1.39
CA TRP A 31 -2.23 9.65 -1.28
C TRP A 31 -1.79 10.50 -0.09
N GLU A 32 -2.60 11.50 0.29
CA GLU A 32 -2.29 12.40 1.41
C GLU A 32 -2.25 11.66 2.74
N ASP A 33 -3.13 10.66 2.91
CA ASP A 33 -3.23 9.88 4.15
C ASP A 33 -2.07 8.89 4.29
N ALA A 34 -1.31 8.65 3.21
CA ALA A 34 -0.05 7.90 3.26
C ALA A 34 1.14 8.73 3.80
N CYS A 35 0.98 10.06 3.87
CA CYS A 35 2.00 10.97 4.40
C CYS A 35 1.75 11.25 5.88
N SER A 36 2.83 11.27 6.67
CA SER A 36 2.78 11.73 8.06
C SER A 36 2.71 13.25 8.17
N LYS A 37 3.24 13.97 7.17
CA LYS A 37 3.14 15.42 7.05
C LYS A 37 3.21 15.83 5.59
N VAL A 38 2.33 16.74 5.20
CA VAL A 38 2.32 17.36 3.87
C VAL A 38 2.58 18.86 4.03
N THR A 39 3.56 19.37 3.30
CA THR A 39 3.86 20.80 3.22
C THR A 39 3.90 21.22 1.76
N GLU A 40 4.08 22.51 1.49
CA GLU A 40 4.19 23.04 0.13
C GLU A 40 5.41 22.46 -0.62
N ASN A 41 6.52 22.22 0.09
CA ASN A 41 7.79 21.80 -0.51
C ASN A 41 8.12 20.33 -0.29
N GLU A 42 7.62 19.72 0.78
CA GLU A 42 8.05 18.40 1.23
C GLU A 42 6.87 17.50 1.62
N LEU A 43 7.02 16.20 1.32
CA LEU A 43 6.21 15.12 1.85
C LEU A 43 7.06 14.32 2.84
N GLN A 44 6.56 14.10 4.04
CA GLN A 44 7.21 13.22 5.02
C GLN A 44 6.41 11.94 5.13
N LEU A 45 7.08 10.81 4.92
CA LEU A 45 6.50 9.48 4.99
C LEU A 45 7.17 8.70 6.11
N LEU A 46 6.37 8.13 7.01
CA LEU A 46 6.86 7.12 7.93
C LEU A 46 6.96 5.79 7.18
N VAL A 47 8.17 5.24 7.05
CA VAL A 47 8.40 3.92 6.46
C VAL A 47 8.58 2.87 7.56
N ASN A 48 8.86 1.63 7.17
CA ASN A 48 9.09 0.55 8.13
C ASN A 48 10.17 0.93 9.17
N ASP A 49 10.08 0.32 10.35
CA ASP A 49 11.01 0.53 11.46
C ASP A 49 11.01 1.95 12.06
N GLY A 50 9.93 2.71 11.85
CA GLY A 50 9.75 4.03 12.45
C GLY A 50 10.62 5.14 11.83
N THR A 51 11.24 4.88 10.69
CA THR A 51 12.10 5.85 10.01
C THR A 51 11.26 6.83 9.20
N TYR A 52 11.58 8.13 9.29
CA TYR A 52 10.99 9.15 8.44
C TYR A 52 11.80 9.33 7.16
N VAL A 53 11.11 9.30 6.02
CA VAL A 53 11.67 9.66 4.72
C VAL A 53 11.02 10.95 4.25
N THR A 54 11.83 11.96 3.98
CA THR A 54 11.39 13.22 3.38
C THR A 54 11.62 13.18 1.88
N MET A 55 10.60 13.55 1.10
CA MET A 55 10.66 13.72 -0.35
C MET A 55 10.38 15.17 -0.70
N ASN A 56 11.18 15.75 -1.61
CA ASN A 56 10.90 17.09 -2.13
C ASN A 56 9.83 17.00 -3.22
N ARG A 57 8.72 17.73 -3.06
CA ARG A 57 7.59 17.72 -3.98
C ARG A 57 7.96 18.11 -5.41
N LYS A 58 8.98 18.96 -5.58
CA LYS A 58 9.47 19.37 -6.91
C LYS A 58 10.12 18.22 -7.69
N PHE A 59 10.56 17.17 -7.01
CA PHE A 59 11.18 16.00 -7.63
C PHE A 59 10.23 14.81 -7.75
N ILE A 60 9.01 14.89 -7.22
CA ILE A 60 8.01 13.85 -7.41
C ILE A 60 7.43 14.00 -8.81
N VAL A 61 7.63 12.98 -9.65
CA VAL A 61 7.20 12.98 -11.06
C VAL A 61 5.85 12.30 -11.26
N ARG A 62 5.48 11.36 -10.37
CA ARG A 62 4.19 10.67 -10.41
C ARG A 62 3.82 10.15 -9.02
N ILE A 63 2.52 10.18 -8.72
CA ILE A 63 1.94 9.48 -7.58
C ILE A 63 0.83 8.60 -8.12
N ASP A 64 0.89 7.32 -7.81
CA ASP A 64 -0.12 6.33 -8.17
C ASP A 64 -0.91 5.95 -6.92
N ALA A 65 -2.25 5.86 -7.02
CA ALA A 65 -3.13 5.43 -5.95
C ALA A 65 -4.03 4.30 -6.47
N GLU A 66 -3.85 3.10 -5.91
CA GLU A 66 -4.60 1.90 -6.30
C GLU A 66 -5.46 1.44 -5.13
N GLU A 67 -6.78 1.37 -5.34
CA GLU A 67 -7.70 0.80 -4.35
C GLU A 67 -7.46 -0.71 -4.23
N VAL A 68 -7.28 -1.19 -3.01
CA VAL A 68 -7.03 -2.60 -2.72
C VAL A 68 -8.06 -3.14 -1.73
N SER A 69 -8.33 -4.44 -1.83
CA SER A 69 -9.15 -5.14 -0.84
C SER A 69 -8.50 -5.08 0.55
N ASP A 70 -9.33 -5.15 1.58
CA ASP A 70 -8.90 -5.07 2.97
C ASP A 70 -7.79 -6.11 3.23
N PRO A 71 -6.66 -5.72 3.85
CA PRO A 71 -5.58 -6.66 4.18
C PRO A 71 -6.04 -7.86 5.01
N THR A 72 -7.09 -7.71 5.80
CA THR A 72 -7.74 -8.76 6.58
C THR A 72 -8.48 -9.76 5.67
N GLU A 73 -9.18 -9.27 4.65
CA GLU A 73 -9.83 -10.11 3.64
C GLU A 73 -8.79 -10.88 2.81
N LYS A 74 -7.67 -10.26 2.43
CA LYS A 74 -6.55 -10.95 1.75
C LYS A 74 -5.88 -12.03 2.61
N ALA A 75 -5.94 -11.91 3.94
CA ALA A 75 -5.42 -12.92 4.85
C ALA A 75 -6.41 -14.08 5.03
N LEU A 76 -7.72 -13.78 5.05
CA LEU A 76 -8.79 -14.77 5.06
C LEU A 76 -8.83 -15.57 3.76
N SER A 77 -8.83 -14.90 2.60
CA SER A 77 -8.86 -15.57 1.29
C SER A 77 -7.66 -16.49 1.07
N ARG A 78 -6.44 -16.07 1.46
CA ARG A 78 -5.25 -16.93 1.38
C ARG A 78 -5.34 -18.16 2.28
N LYS A 79 -5.97 -18.04 3.45
CA LYS A 79 -6.23 -19.21 4.30
C LYS A 79 -7.22 -20.16 3.64
N ASP A 80 -8.27 -19.64 3.03
CA ASP A 80 -9.28 -20.44 2.33
C ASP A 80 -8.70 -21.12 1.08
N GLU A 81 -7.86 -20.45 0.30
CA GLU A 81 -7.13 -21.03 -0.83
C GLU A 81 -6.20 -22.17 -0.39
N ILE A 82 -5.44 -21.97 0.70
CA ILE A 82 -4.56 -23.02 1.25
C ILE A 82 -5.40 -24.21 1.74
N MET A 83 -6.52 -23.97 2.43
CA MET A 83 -7.41 -25.04 2.87
C MET A 83 -8.01 -25.81 1.68
N GLY A 84 -8.36 -25.12 0.59
CA GLY A 84 -8.82 -25.74 -0.65
C GLY A 84 -7.76 -26.65 -1.29
N VAL A 85 -6.51 -26.21 -1.33
CA VAL A 85 -5.38 -27.02 -1.83
C VAL A 85 -5.11 -28.23 -0.92
N VAL A 86 -5.15 -28.06 0.40
CA VAL A 86 -4.97 -29.16 1.37
C VAL A 86 -6.07 -30.21 1.23
N ASN A 87 -7.33 -29.80 1.04
CA ASN A 87 -8.44 -30.72 0.76
C ASN A 87 -8.29 -31.42 -0.59
N THR A 88 -7.76 -30.74 -1.61
CA THR A 88 -7.51 -31.34 -2.93
C THR A 88 -6.40 -32.39 -2.88
N LEU A 89 -5.34 -32.15 -2.10
CA LEU A 89 -4.27 -33.12 -1.86
C LEU A 89 -4.74 -34.29 -0.99
N SER A 90 -5.63 -34.06 -0.03
CA SER A 90 -6.19 -35.13 0.83
C SER A 90 -7.12 -36.08 0.05
N ASN A 91 -7.68 -35.64 -1.07
CA ASN A 91 -8.46 -36.46 -2.01
C ASN A 91 -7.59 -37.18 -3.07
N MET A 92 -6.29 -36.90 -3.14
CA MET A 92 -5.31 -37.69 -3.90
C MET A 92 -4.56 -38.59 -2.94
N GLY A 93 -5.22 -39.70 -2.57
CA GLY A 93 -4.80 -40.62 -1.52
C GLY A 93 -3.31 -41.02 -1.55
N PHE A 94 -2.67 -40.88 -0.39
CA PHE A 94 -1.60 -41.76 0.06
C PHE A 94 -2.19 -42.92 0.84
#